data_AF-A0A1M7L2Q6-F1
#
_entry.id   AF-A0A1M7L2Q6-F1
#
_cell.length_a   1.000
_cell.length_b   1.000
_cell.length_c   1.000
_cell.angle_alpha   90.00
_cell.angle_beta   90.00
_cell.angle_gamma   90.00
#
_symmetry.space_group_name_H-M   'P 1'
#
loop_
_entity.id
_entity.type
_entity.pdbx_description
1 polymer ?
#
loop_
_entity_poly.entity_id
_entity_poly.type
_entity_poly.pdbx_seq_one_letter_code
_entity_poly.pdbx_strand_id
1 'polypeptide(L)'
;MNVKKRNVKASIVLEVEFLFNIDLENEDLSIDSVKLKSVRMQGKKEDETTIHTLTETQVKFGILTLGAKSSVGKVMPLGEEIIIDYYGEKITAKTHRTVKGRIDGLTRFYLSHPELKPDTKITALFDSEGKVLKIKRYEGQD
;
A
#
# COMPACT_ATOMS: atom_id res chain seq x y z
N MET A 1 33.80 13.49 -25.06
CA MET A 1 32.54 13.56 -24.27
C MET A 1 32.38 12.25 -23.51
N ASN A 2 32.45 12.29 -22.19
CA ASN A 2 32.37 11.09 -21.35
C ASN A 2 30.89 10.86 -20.97
N VAL A 3 30.23 9.87 -21.57
CA VAL A 3 28.84 9.53 -21.26
C VAL A 3 28.82 8.75 -19.95
N LYS A 4 28.33 9.36 -18.87
CA LYS A 4 28.08 8.67 -17.60
C LYS A 4 27.01 7.59 -17.83
N LYS A 5 27.42 6.33 -17.93
CA LYS A 5 26.51 5.19 -17.90
C LYS A 5 25.90 5.10 -16.50
N ARG A 6 24.58 5.25 -16.40
CA ARG A 6 23.83 5.05 -15.15
C ARG A 6 23.09 3.72 -15.29
N ASN A 7 23.50 2.72 -14.52
CA ASN A 7 22.76 1.46 -14.46
C ASN A 7 21.44 1.71 -13.70
N VAL A 8 20.31 1.49 -14.38
CA VAL A 8 18.98 1.57 -13.77
C VAL A 8 18.40 0.16 -13.74
N LYS A 9 18.03 -0.31 -12.54
CA LYS A 9 17.21 -1.51 -12.37
C LYS A 9 15.75 -1.08 -12.35
N ALA A 10 14.92 -1.62 -13.22
CA ALA A 10 13.49 -1.39 -13.24
C ALA A 10 12.77 -2.73 -13.39
N SER A 11 11.67 -2.89 -12.65
CA SER A 11 10.69 -3.95 -12.91
C SER A 11 9.62 -3.38 -13.83
N ILE A 12 9.19 -4.17 -14.82
CA ILE A 12 8.20 -3.74 -15.82
C ILE A 12 7.11 -4.79 -15.93
N VAL A 13 5.89 -4.34 -16.20
CA VAL A 13 4.78 -5.23 -16.59
C VAL A 13 4.54 -5.01 -18.07
N LEU A 14 4.54 -6.11 -18.82
CA LEU A 14 4.29 -6.13 -20.25
C LEU A 14 2.94 -6.79 -20.51
N GLU A 15 2.13 -6.15 -21.33
CA GLU A 15 0.94 -6.76 -21.89
C GLU A 15 1.20 -7.06 -23.37
N VAL A 16 1.31 -8.36 -23.68
CA VAL A 16 1.62 -8.85 -25.02
C VAL A 16 0.46 -9.68 -25.53
N GLU A 17 0.02 -9.38 -26.74
CA GLU A 17 -0.99 -10.15 -27.47
C GLU A 17 -0.30 -10.98 -28.55
N PHE A 18 -0.63 -12.26 -28.59
CA PHE A 18 -0.18 -13.20 -29.60
C PHE A 18 -1.37 -13.62 -30.46
N LEU A 19 -1.19 -13.57 -31.77
CA LEU A 19 -2.10 -14.21 -32.72
C LEU A 19 -1.43 -15.48 -33.24
N PHE A 20 -2.04 -16.62 -32.95
CA PHE A 20 -1.57 -17.91 -33.45
C PHE A 20 -2.42 -18.35 -34.63
N ASN A 21 -1.76 -19.00 -35.58
CA ASN A 21 -2.40 -19.75 -36.64
C ASN A 21 -2.14 -21.24 -36.39
N ILE A 22 -3.21 -22.02 -36.34
CA ILE A 22 -3.17 -23.45 -36.03
C ILE A 22 -3.66 -24.19 -37.27
N ASP A 23 -2.76 -24.93 -37.91
CA ASP A 23 -3.10 -25.87 -38.97
C ASP A 23 -3.35 -27.24 -38.33
N LEU A 24 -4.62 -27.60 -38.18
CA LEU A 24 -5.04 -28.85 -37.55
C LEU A 24 -4.76 -30.08 -38.41
N GLU A 25 -4.57 -29.93 -39.73
CA GLU A 25 -4.32 -31.04 -40.64
C GLU A 25 -2.83 -31.45 -40.62
N ASN A 26 -1.95 -30.47 -40.51
CA ASN A 26 -0.51 -30.69 -40.46
C ASN A 26 0.05 -30.69 -39.02
N GLU A 27 -0.82 -30.56 -38.02
CA GLU A 27 -0.46 -30.40 -36.60
C GLU A 27 0.56 -29.28 -36.38
N ASP A 28 0.47 -28.20 -37.17
CA ASP A 28 1.44 -27.11 -37.16
C ASP A 28 0.89 -25.89 -36.42
N LEU A 29 1.79 -25.20 -35.70
CA LEU A 29 1.48 -24.01 -34.92
C LEU A 29 2.46 -22.90 -35.32
N SER A 30 1.92 -21.83 -35.90
CA SER A 30 2.71 -20.65 -36.25
C SER A 30 2.20 -19.40 -35.54
N ILE A 31 3.09 -18.41 -35.37
CA ILE A 31 2.76 -17.11 -34.77
C ILE A 31 2.62 -16.12 -35.93
N ASP A 32 1.39 -15.69 -36.22
CA ASP A 32 1.12 -14.70 -37.26
C ASP A 32 1.55 -13.30 -36.83
N SER A 33 1.29 -12.94 -35.58
CA SER A 33 1.68 -11.62 -35.07
C SER A 33 1.88 -11.59 -33.56
N VAL A 34 2.78 -10.69 -33.14
CA VAL A 34 3.01 -10.33 -31.75
C VAL A 34 2.84 -8.83 -31.62
N LYS A 35 1.93 -8.40 -30.74
CA LYS A 35 1.68 -6.98 -30.50
C LYS A 35 1.90 -6.65 -29.03
N LEU A 36 2.77 -5.70 -28.78
CA LEU A 36 2.93 -5.09 -27.47
C LEU A 36 1.79 -4.08 -27.26
N LYS A 37 0.84 -4.41 -26.40
CA LYS A 37 -0.30 -3.53 -26.09
C LYS A 37 0.10 -2.41 -25.15
N SER A 38 0.83 -2.76 -24.09
CA SER A 38 1.28 -1.77 -23.12
C SER A 38 2.61 -2.18 -22.49
N VAL A 39 3.42 -1.16 -22.23
CA VAL A 39 4.57 -1.24 -21.34
C VAL A 39 4.30 -0.26 -20.22
N ARG A 40 4.24 -0.78 -19.00
CA ARG A 40 4.28 0.07 -17.83
C ARG A 40 5.48 -0.33 -17.00
N MET A 41 6.22 0.66 -16.51
CA MET A 41 7.06 0.40 -15.35
C MET A 41 6.13 -0.18 -14.29
N GLN A 42 6.52 -1.33 -13.76
CA GLN A 42 6.08 -1.69 -12.44
C GLN A 42 6.72 -0.61 -11.60
N GLY A 43 5.99 0.48 -11.41
CA GLY A 43 6.28 1.37 -10.32
C GLY A 43 6.49 0.42 -9.16
N LYS A 44 7.60 0.59 -8.45
CA LYS A 44 7.48 0.39 -7.03
C LYS A 44 6.22 1.21 -6.65
N LYS A 45 5.04 0.57 -6.60
CA LYS A 45 4.28 0.65 -5.38
C LYS A 45 5.27 0.07 -4.35
N GLU A 46 6.25 0.89 -3.96
CA GLU A 46 6.40 1.17 -2.56
C GLU A 46 5.00 1.65 -2.23
N ASP A 47 4.14 0.67 -1.92
CA ASP A 47 3.11 0.82 -0.93
C ASP A 47 3.73 1.77 0.07
N GLU A 48 3.29 3.03 0.01
CA GLU A 48 4.08 4.17 0.45
C GLU A 48 3.97 4.15 1.97
N THR A 49 4.74 3.25 2.59
CA THR A 49 4.51 2.79 3.95
C THR A 49 5.08 3.79 4.91
N THR A 50 4.34 4.08 5.97
CA THR A 50 4.82 4.90 7.07
C THR A 50 5.12 3.98 8.26
N ILE A 51 6.38 3.97 8.71
CA ILE A 51 6.72 3.42 10.02
C ILE A 51 6.36 4.47 11.07
N HIS A 52 5.63 4.07 12.10
CA HIS A 52 5.14 4.96 13.12
C HIS A 52 5.26 4.31 14.50
N THR A 53 5.76 5.05 15.49
CA THR A 53 5.79 4.61 16.89
C THR A 53 4.54 5.11 17.60
N LEU A 54 3.75 4.20 18.18
CA LEU A 54 2.55 4.55 18.92
C LEU A 54 2.91 5.34 20.18
N THR A 55 2.27 6.49 20.39
CA THR A 55 2.47 7.31 21.59
C THR A 55 1.44 6.97 22.67
N GLU A 56 1.75 7.32 23.92
CA GLU A 56 0.81 7.15 25.05
C GLU A 56 -0.54 7.83 24.77
N THR A 57 -0.52 9.07 24.29
CA THR A 57 -1.70 9.85 23.91
C THR A 57 -2.53 9.11 22.84
N GLN A 58 -1.88 8.52 21.84
CA GLN A 58 -2.58 7.82 20.76
C GLN A 58 -3.37 6.61 21.27
N VAL A 59 -2.72 5.77 22.07
CA VAL A 59 -3.36 4.57 22.64
C VAL A 59 -4.46 4.98 23.62
N LYS A 60 -4.17 5.92 24.52
CA LYS A 60 -5.12 6.38 25.56
C LYS A 60 -6.39 7.00 24.99
N PHE A 61 -6.26 7.86 23.97
CA PHE A 61 -7.40 8.57 23.39
C PHE A 61 -8.01 7.85 22.18
N GLY A 62 -7.52 6.67 21.81
CA GLY A 62 -8.06 5.94 20.66
C GLY A 62 -7.87 6.69 19.35
N ILE A 63 -6.69 7.24 19.12
CA ILE A 63 -6.35 7.94 17.87
C ILE A 63 -5.07 7.36 17.25
N LEU A 64 -4.90 7.56 15.95
CA LEU A 64 -3.64 7.30 15.25
C LEU A 64 -3.32 8.51 14.38
N THR A 65 -2.10 9.03 14.48
CA THR A 65 -1.64 10.20 13.73
C THR A 65 -0.35 9.84 13.00
N LEU A 66 -0.48 9.54 11.71
CA LEU A 66 0.63 9.19 10.82
C LEU A 66 1.37 10.43 10.27
N GLY A 67 0.85 11.63 10.53
CA GLY A 67 1.42 12.90 10.13
C GLY A 67 1.13 13.28 8.67
N ALA A 68 0.75 14.53 8.43
CA ALA A 68 0.33 15.03 7.12
C ALA A 68 1.42 14.97 6.02
N LYS A 69 2.70 14.87 6.42
CA LYS A 69 3.84 14.80 5.50
C LYS A 69 4.29 13.36 5.22
N SER A 70 3.77 12.36 5.95
CA SER A 70 4.11 10.97 5.68
C SER A 70 3.46 10.48 4.41
N SER A 71 4.03 9.42 3.85
CA SER A 71 3.57 8.79 2.62
C SER A 71 2.08 8.41 2.70
N VAL A 72 1.70 7.67 3.75
CA VAL A 72 0.28 7.37 4.03
C VAL A 72 -0.54 8.64 4.34
N GLY A 73 -0.04 9.52 5.20
CA GLY A 73 -0.81 10.68 5.66
C GLY A 73 -1.15 11.66 4.53
N LYS A 74 -0.33 11.74 3.48
CA LYS A 74 -0.59 12.59 2.29
C LYS A 74 -1.72 12.08 1.41
N VAL A 75 -2.00 10.78 1.41
CA VAL A 75 -2.99 10.17 0.51
C VAL A 75 -4.31 9.85 1.21
N MET A 76 -4.34 9.88 2.54
CA MET A 76 -5.57 9.65 3.30
C MET A 76 -6.59 10.79 3.09
N PRO A 77 -7.89 10.45 2.92
CA PRO A 77 -8.97 11.42 2.83
C PRO A 77 -9.22 12.11 4.19
N LEU A 78 -10.00 13.20 4.17
CA LEU A 78 -10.37 13.95 5.37
C LEU A 78 -11.85 13.76 5.68
N GLY A 79 -12.17 13.47 6.95
CA GLY A 79 -13.56 13.38 7.42
C GLY A 79 -14.35 12.18 6.88
N GLU A 80 -13.68 11.27 6.17
CA GLU A 80 -14.26 10.09 5.55
C GLU A 80 -14.09 8.83 6.41
N GLU A 81 -15.01 7.89 6.21
CA GLU A 81 -14.92 6.55 6.73
C GLU A 81 -13.90 5.72 5.92
N ILE A 82 -13.08 4.95 6.64
CA ILE A 82 -12.07 4.05 6.10
C ILE A 82 -12.15 2.71 6.83
N ILE A 83 -11.56 1.67 6.23
CA ILE A 83 -11.40 0.37 6.87
C ILE A 83 -9.97 0.26 7.38
N ILE A 84 -9.78 -0.13 8.63
CA ILE A 84 -8.49 -0.59 9.14
C ILE A 84 -8.43 -2.11 9.02
N ASP A 85 -7.37 -2.63 8.43
CA ASP A 85 -7.06 -4.05 8.31
C ASP A 85 -5.83 -4.36 9.17
N TYR A 86 -6.04 -5.08 10.27
CA TYR A 86 -5.00 -5.53 11.18
C TYR A 86 -4.98 -7.06 11.18
N TYR A 87 -3.98 -7.65 10.50
CA TYR A 87 -3.86 -9.11 10.33
C TYR A 87 -5.16 -9.80 9.85
N GLY A 88 -5.93 -9.15 8.96
CA GLY A 88 -7.17 -9.69 8.42
C GLY A 88 -8.42 -9.32 9.21
N GLU A 89 -8.28 -8.81 10.44
CA GLU A 89 -9.38 -8.20 11.18
C GLU A 89 -9.69 -6.82 10.59
N LYS A 90 -10.93 -6.64 10.16
CA LYS A 90 -11.40 -5.39 9.54
C LYS A 90 -12.30 -4.64 10.49
N ILE A 91 -11.94 -3.39 10.73
CA ILE A 91 -12.69 -2.46 11.58
C ILE A 91 -12.91 -1.13 10.87
N THR A 92 -14.10 -0.58 11.02
CA THR A 92 -14.45 0.72 10.47
C THR A 92 -13.93 1.83 11.38
N ALA A 93 -13.27 2.82 10.79
CA ALA A 93 -12.76 4.00 11.47
C ALA A 93 -13.01 5.27 10.65
N LYS A 94 -12.79 6.43 11.27
CA LYS A 94 -13.00 7.72 10.61
C LYS A 94 -11.73 8.55 10.59
N THR A 95 -11.41 9.11 9.44
CA THR A 95 -10.35 10.10 9.29
C THR A 95 -10.78 11.44 9.89
N HIS A 96 -9.85 12.15 10.52
CA HIS A 96 -10.14 13.44 11.13
C HIS A 96 -10.55 14.45 10.05
N ARG A 97 -11.49 15.35 10.38
CA ARG A 97 -12.06 16.31 9.41
C ARG A 97 -11.05 17.34 8.90
N THR A 98 -10.08 17.71 9.72
CA THR A 98 -9.14 18.82 9.41
C THR A 98 -7.67 18.43 9.51
N VAL A 99 -7.33 17.28 10.12
CA VAL A 99 -5.95 16.90 10.43
C VAL A 99 -5.60 15.71 9.56
N LYS A 100 -4.74 15.94 8.58
CA LYS A 100 -4.38 14.92 7.60
C LYS A 100 -3.55 13.80 8.22
N GLY A 101 -3.86 12.55 7.86
CA GLY A 101 -3.23 11.35 8.41
C GLY A 101 -3.61 11.05 9.87
N ARG A 102 -4.63 11.74 10.43
CA ARG A 102 -5.21 11.40 11.73
C ARG A 102 -6.47 10.57 11.56
N ILE A 103 -6.62 9.58 12.42
CA ILE A 103 -7.75 8.66 12.50
C ILE A 103 -8.27 8.68 13.92
N ASP A 104 -9.59 8.76 14.06
CA ASP A 104 -10.28 8.81 15.34
C ASP A 104 -11.12 7.54 15.55
N GLY A 105 -11.50 7.27 16.81
CA GLY A 105 -12.44 6.20 17.17
C GLY A 105 -11.78 4.83 17.38
N LEU A 106 -10.48 4.77 17.63
CA LEU A 106 -9.69 3.54 17.79
C LEU A 106 -9.64 3.01 19.23
N THR A 107 -10.45 3.55 20.14
CA THR A 107 -10.43 3.12 21.56
C THR A 107 -10.74 1.62 21.68
N ARG A 108 -11.80 1.14 21.02
CA ARG A 108 -12.14 -0.29 21.04
C ARG A 108 -11.08 -1.15 20.38
N PHE A 109 -10.49 -0.67 19.30
CA PHE A 109 -9.40 -1.35 18.60
C PHE A 109 -8.20 -1.59 19.52
N TYR A 110 -7.70 -0.55 20.20
CA TYR A 110 -6.58 -0.73 21.14
C TYR A 110 -6.93 -1.57 22.36
N LEU A 111 -8.20 -1.58 22.81
CA LEU A 111 -8.65 -2.47 23.89
C LEU A 111 -8.65 -3.94 23.46
N SER A 112 -9.01 -4.22 22.20
CA SER A 112 -8.98 -5.59 21.64
C SER A 112 -7.57 -6.07 21.30
N HIS A 113 -6.62 -5.15 21.09
CA HIS A 113 -5.23 -5.45 20.74
C HIS A 113 -4.24 -4.85 21.75
N PRO A 114 -4.15 -5.42 22.98
CA PRO A 114 -3.28 -4.89 24.04
C PRO A 114 -1.78 -4.92 23.69
N GLU A 115 -1.38 -5.68 22.67
CA GLU A 115 -0.04 -5.66 22.09
C GLU A 115 0.31 -4.33 21.40
N LEU A 116 -0.68 -3.53 21.01
CA LEU A 116 -0.51 -2.19 20.44
C LEU A 116 -0.41 -1.12 21.55
N LYS A 117 0.56 -1.30 22.43
CA LYS A 117 0.85 -0.39 23.55
C LYS A 117 1.81 0.74 23.13
N PRO A 118 1.99 1.78 23.97
CA PRO A 118 2.96 2.84 23.70
C PRO A 118 4.35 2.27 23.39
N ASP A 119 5.10 2.99 22.56
CA ASP A 119 6.42 2.62 22.02
C ASP A 119 6.42 1.44 21.03
N THR A 120 5.26 0.84 20.75
CA THR A 120 5.14 -0.16 19.69
C THR A 120 5.31 0.51 18.32
N LYS A 121 6.26 -0.01 17.53
CA LYS A 121 6.43 0.38 16.12
C LYS A 121 5.45 -0.39 15.24
N ILE A 122 4.75 0.34 14.38
CA ILE A 122 3.85 -0.22 13.37
C ILE A 122 4.28 0.24 11.98
N THR A 123 3.92 -0.56 10.98
CA THR A 123 3.96 -0.18 9.57
C THR A 123 2.53 0.04 9.10
N ALA A 124 2.29 1.20 8.50
CA ALA A 124 1.00 1.58 7.95
C ALA A 124 1.10 1.68 6.43
N LEU A 125 0.06 1.21 5.73
CA LEU A 125 -0.11 1.33 4.29
C LEU A 125 -1.56 1.66 3.97
N PHE A 126 -1.80 2.67 3.12
CA PHE A 126 -3.15 3.04 2.71
C PHE A 126 -3.41 2.74 1.23
N ASP A 127 -4.46 1.97 0.99
CA ASP A 127 -5.07 1.76 -0.32
C ASP A 127 -6.17 2.81 -0.52
N SER A 128 -5.91 3.80 -1.37
CA SER A 128 -6.85 4.89 -1.66
C SER A 128 -8.08 4.44 -2.45
N GLU A 129 -7.97 3.38 -3.26
CA GLU A 129 -9.10 2.86 -4.05
C GLU A 129 -10.06 2.10 -3.14
N GLY A 130 -9.53 1.21 -2.31
CA GLY A 130 -10.30 0.44 -1.33
C GLY A 130 -10.66 1.20 -0.05
N LYS A 131 -10.08 2.40 0.16
CA LYS A 131 -10.11 3.14 1.44
C LYS A 131 -9.69 2.28 2.64
N VAL A 132 -8.66 1.46 2.43
CA VAL A 132 -8.18 0.50 3.44
C VAL A 132 -6.82 0.92 3.98
N LEU A 133 -6.72 1.12 5.29
CA LEU A 133 -5.46 1.25 6.01
C LEU A 133 -5.04 -0.11 6.57
N LYS A 134 -4.00 -0.70 5.98
CA LYS A 134 -3.35 -1.89 6.51
C LYS A 134 -2.34 -1.50 7.58
N ILE A 135 -2.45 -2.11 8.76
CA ILE A 135 -1.53 -1.92 9.88
C ILE A 135 -0.87 -3.27 10.20
N LYS A 136 0.44 -3.26 10.41
CA LYS A 136 1.22 -4.41 10.89
C LYS A 136 2.19 -3.97 11.96
N ARG A 137 2.59 -4.87 12.88
CA ARG A 137 3.72 -4.58 13.76
C ARG A 137 5.00 -4.51 12.92
N TYR A 138 5.90 -3.59 13.27
CA TYR A 138 7.20 -3.50 12.62
C TYR A 138 8.13 -4.55 13.21
N GLU A 139 8.72 -5.39 12.36
CA GLU A 139 9.61 -6.50 12.73
C GLU A 139 11.09 -6.24 12.39
N GLY A 140 11.46 -5.01 12.03
CA GLY A 140 12.86 -4.68 11.77
C GLY A 140 13.69 -4.68 13.06
N GLN A 141 14.89 -5.26 13.00
CA GLN A 141 15.88 -5.16 14.08
C GLN A 141 16.38 -3.71 14.19
N ASP A 142 16.36 -3.18 15.42
CA ASP A 142 16.90 -1.85 15.78
C ASP A 142 18.43 -1.77 15.63
#